data_AF-A0A349J8R9-F1
#
_entry.id   AF-A0A349J8R9-F1
#
_cell.length_a   1.000
_cell.length_b   1.000
_cell.length_c   1.000
_cell.angle_alpha   90.00
_cell.angle_beta   90.00
_cell.angle_gamma   90.00
#
_symmetry.space_group_name_H-M   'P 1'
#
loop_
_entity.id
_entity.type
_entity.pdbx_description
1 polymer ?
#
loop_
_entity_poly.entity_id
_entity_poly.type
_entity_poly.pdbx_seq_one_letter_code
_entity_poly.pdbx_strand_id
1 'polypeptide(L)'
;MSDHELFTAPGAAPIKAWVRGVPIEDEARAQLENAARMPFIHRHIAVMPDVHKGIGATVGSVIPTIGAIIPAAVGVDIGCGMCAVRTSLNASDLPENLRAVREAIERAVPHGRTEHGGSGDRGAWHDLPPRVTNLWKQHLAEDYEAIGAKYPKLDRGNSVNHLGTLGTGNHFIEVCLDEAGQVWFMLHSGSRGVGNRFGEFFISMAR
;
A
#
# COMPACT_ATOMS: atom_id res chain seq x y z
N MET A 1 33.06 -2.08 5.74
CA MET A 1 32.33 -3.29 6.19
C MET A 1 30.87 -3.05 5.91
N SER A 2 30.12 -4.02 5.40
CA SER A 2 28.71 -3.78 5.07
C SER A 2 27.84 -3.77 6.33
N ASP A 3 26.94 -2.80 6.45
CA ASP A 3 26.11 -2.54 7.65
C ASP A 3 24.92 -3.51 7.86
N HIS A 4 24.92 -4.67 7.22
CA HIS A 4 23.85 -5.68 7.35
C HIS A 4 24.34 -6.92 8.08
N GLU A 5 23.41 -7.55 8.80
CA GLU A 5 23.55 -8.93 9.29
C GLU A 5 23.28 -9.90 8.14
N LEU A 6 24.04 -10.99 8.09
CA LEU A 6 23.89 -12.03 7.08
C LEU A 6 23.29 -13.28 7.72
N PHE A 7 22.07 -13.64 7.33
CA PHE A 7 21.46 -14.92 7.69
C PHE A 7 21.57 -15.90 6.53
N THR A 8 21.94 -17.13 6.84
CA THR A 8 22.02 -18.23 5.88
C THR A 8 21.43 -19.48 6.47
N ALA A 9 20.50 -20.12 5.76
CA ALA A 9 19.96 -21.42 6.10
C ALA A 9 20.36 -22.45 5.02
N PRO A 10 20.54 -23.74 5.35
CA PRO A 10 20.92 -24.76 4.36
C PRO A 10 19.92 -24.83 3.21
N GLY A 11 20.39 -24.70 1.96
CA GLY A 11 19.52 -24.72 0.77
C GLY A 11 18.69 -23.45 0.56
N ALA A 12 18.97 -22.37 1.28
CA ALA A 12 18.34 -21.06 1.11
C ALA A 12 19.31 -20.06 0.46
N ALA A 13 18.77 -19.12 -0.32
CA ALA A 13 19.50 -17.93 -0.73
C ALA A 13 19.91 -17.11 0.51
N PRO A 14 21.04 -16.38 0.45
CA PRO A 14 21.43 -15.46 1.52
C PRO A 14 20.34 -14.43 1.84
N ILE A 15 20.19 -14.08 3.11
CA ILE A 15 19.32 -12.99 3.57
C ILE A 15 20.22 -11.91 4.17
N LYS A 16 20.15 -10.70 3.62
CA LYS A 16 20.84 -9.51 4.14
C LYS A 16 19.84 -8.67 4.92
N ALA A 17 20.11 -8.44 6.20
CA ALA A 17 19.18 -7.77 7.08
C ALA A 17 19.78 -6.52 7.74
N TRP A 18 19.10 -5.39 7.58
CA TRP A 18 19.46 -4.12 8.21
C TRP A 18 18.66 -3.95 9.50
N VAL A 19 18.89 -4.83 10.47
CA VAL A 19 18.08 -4.95 11.69
C VAL A 19 18.88 -4.73 12.97
N ARG A 20 20.05 -4.07 12.87
CA ARG A 20 20.92 -3.87 14.04
C ARG A 20 20.17 -3.10 15.13
N GLY A 21 19.97 -3.73 16.28
CA GLY A 21 19.23 -3.15 17.41
C GLY A 21 17.71 -3.29 17.31
N VAL A 22 17.19 -4.00 16.30
CA VAL A 22 15.77 -4.31 16.13
C VAL A 22 15.58 -5.82 16.06
N PRO A 23 14.86 -6.44 17.02
CA PRO A 23 14.64 -7.88 16.99
C PRO A 23 13.69 -8.26 15.84
N ILE A 24 14.01 -9.35 15.14
CA ILE A 24 13.10 -9.99 14.18
C ILE A 24 12.28 -11.04 14.93
N GLU A 25 10.95 -10.94 14.86
CA GLU A 25 10.03 -11.94 15.41
C GLU A 25 10.22 -13.32 14.75
N ASP A 26 10.07 -14.40 15.52
CA ASP A 26 10.28 -15.76 15.04
C ASP A 26 9.41 -16.11 13.82
N GLU A 27 8.17 -15.63 13.79
CA GLU A 27 7.25 -15.85 12.68
C GLU A 27 7.72 -15.15 11.39
N ALA A 28 8.26 -13.93 11.52
CA ALA A 28 8.83 -13.20 10.39
C ALA A 28 10.12 -13.86 9.89
N ARG A 29 10.98 -14.32 10.82
CA ARG A 29 12.19 -15.10 10.49
C ARG A 29 11.83 -16.36 9.71
N ALA A 30 10.83 -17.12 10.16
CA ALA A 30 10.37 -18.32 9.46
C ALA A 30 9.86 -18.01 8.05
N GLN A 31 9.11 -16.93 7.86
CA GLN A 31 8.65 -16.49 6.53
C GLN A 31 9.83 -16.13 5.60
N LEU A 32 10.84 -15.42 6.11
CA LEU A 32 12.04 -15.07 5.35
C LEU A 32 12.83 -16.31 4.93
N GLU A 33 13.03 -17.27 5.83
CA GLU A 33 13.74 -18.51 5.53
C GLU A 33 12.98 -19.37 4.51
N ASN A 34 11.64 -19.44 4.61
CA ASN A 34 10.81 -20.13 3.62
C ASN A 34 10.91 -19.46 2.24
N ALA A 35 10.83 -18.14 2.17
CA ALA A 35 10.98 -17.40 0.92
C ALA A 35 12.38 -17.60 0.32
N ALA A 36 13.43 -17.56 1.15
CA ALA A 36 14.81 -17.73 0.71
C ALA A 36 15.10 -19.12 0.10
N ARG A 37 14.32 -20.16 0.47
CA ARG A 37 14.43 -21.51 -0.10
C ARG A 37 13.75 -21.66 -1.46
N MET A 38 13.01 -20.66 -1.92
CA MET A 38 12.34 -20.76 -3.23
C MET A 38 13.38 -20.83 -4.36
N PRO A 39 13.18 -21.71 -5.37
CA PRO A 39 14.21 -22.02 -6.38
C PRO A 39 14.47 -20.85 -7.34
N PHE A 40 13.59 -19.86 -7.36
CA PHE A 40 13.64 -18.71 -8.27
C PHE A 40 14.15 -17.43 -7.60
N ILE A 41 14.59 -17.47 -6.33
CA ILE A 41 15.19 -16.30 -5.67
C ILE A 41 16.48 -15.89 -6.37
N HIS A 42 16.60 -14.60 -6.68
CA HIS A 42 17.77 -14.05 -7.35
C HIS A 42 18.77 -13.45 -6.36
N ARG A 43 19.91 -14.12 -6.20
CA ARG A 43 21.07 -13.70 -5.37
C ARG A 43 20.83 -13.65 -3.86
N HIS A 44 19.89 -12.85 -3.37
CA HIS A 44 19.62 -12.69 -1.93
C HIS A 44 18.28 -11.99 -1.67
N ILE A 45 17.72 -12.20 -0.48
CA ILE A 45 16.63 -11.37 0.07
C ILE A 45 17.24 -10.21 0.86
N ALA A 46 16.65 -9.01 0.76
CA ALA A 46 16.98 -7.88 1.61
C ALA A 46 15.87 -7.62 2.62
N VAL A 47 16.22 -7.35 3.87
CA VAL A 47 15.29 -7.19 4.99
C VAL A 47 15.53 -5.85 5.67
N MET A 48 14.47 -5.06 5.81
CA MET A 48 14.45 -3.72 6.38
C MET A 48 14.17 -3.78 7.89
N PRO A 49 14.49 -2.71 8.66
CA PRO A 49 14.29 -2.68 10.11
C PRO A 49 12.83 -2.88 10.56
N ASP A 50 11.86 -2.55 9.71
CA ASP A 50 10.42 -2.64 9.98
C ASP A 50 9.83 -4.02 9.65
N VAL A 51 10.68 -5.03 9.45
CA VAL A 51 10.25 -6.38 9.08
C VAL A 51 9.33 -6.99 10.13
N HIS A 52 8.20 -7.51 9.66
CA HIS A 52 7.25 -8.25 10.50
C HIS A 52 6.47 -9.24 9.66
N LYS A 53 5.74 -10.13 10.33
CA LYS A 53 4.91 -11.15 9.70
C LYS A 53 3.87 -10.50 8.78
N GLY A 54 3.79 -10.98 7.55
CA GLY A 54 2.73 -10.62 6.61
C GLY A 54 1.90 -11.83 6.17
N ILE A 55 1.06 -11.64 5.16
CA ILE A 55 0.22 -12.70 4.59
C ILE A 55 1.03 -13.42 3.51
N GLY A 56 1.66 -14.53 3.88
CA GLY A 56 2.45 -15.40 2.97
C GLY A 56 3.90 -14.95 2.75
N ALA A 57 4.19 -13.65 2.81
CA ALA A 57 5.53 -13.07 2.83
C ALA A 57 5.62 -11.98 3.91
N THR A 58 6.83 -11.63 4.35
CA THR A 58 7.04 -10.56 5.33
C THR A 58 6.83 -9.18 4.72
N VAL A 59 6.28 -8.27 5.50
CA VAL A 59 6.39 -6.82 5.26
C VAL A 59 7.83 -6.40 5.58
N GLY A 60 8.35 -5.36 4.91
CA GLY A 60 9.71 -4.88 5.13
C GLY A 60 10.78 -5.77 4.47
N SER A 61 10.45 -6.45 3.37
CA SER A 61 11.40 -7.29 2.62
C SER A 61 11.41 -6.98 1.13
N VAL A 62 12.57 -7.18 0.50
CA VAL A 62 12.74 -7.18 -0.95
C VAL A 62 13.13 -8.59 -1.37
N ILE A 63 12.27 -9.22 -2.16
CA ILE A 63 12.38 -10.62 -2.58
C ILE A 63 12.56 -10.67 -4.10
N PRO A 64 13.79 -10.54 -4.61
CA PRO A 64 14.03 -10.56 -6.05
C PRO A 64 13.88 -11.98 -6.61
N THR A 65 13.21 -12.10 -7.74
CA THR A 65 12.93 -13.38 -8.41
C THR A 65 13.34 -13.36 -9.89
N ILE A 66 13.64 -14.52 -10.47
CA ILE A 66 13.77 -14.71 -11.93
C ILE A 66 12.67 -15.64 -12.41
N GLY A 67 11.91 -15.20 -13.41
CA GLY A 67 10.90 -16.03 -14.08
C GLY A 67 9.68 -16.39 -13.23
N ALA A 68 9.50 -15.75 -12.08
CA ALA A 68 8.40 -16.00 -11.16
C ALA A 68 7.90 -14.71 -10.50
N ILE A 69 6.61 -14.66 -10.17
CA ILE A 69 5.99 -13.61 -9.36
C ILE A 69 5.42 -14.28 -8.11
N ILE A 70 5.58 -13.64 -6.95
CA ILE A 70 4.99 -14.09 -5.68
C ILE A 70 3.89 -13.08 -5.30
N PRO A 71 2.60 -13.32 -5.60
CA PRO A 71 1.52 -12.37 -5.30
C PRO A 71 1.47 -11.97 -3.81
N ALA A 72 1.74 -12.91 -2.91
CA ALA A 72 1.79 -12.68 -1.47
C ALA A 72 2.89 -11.67 -1.06
N ALA A 73 3.99 -11.58 -1.81
CA ALA A 73 5.06 -10.62 -1.56
C ALA A 73 4.74 -9.20 -2.08
N VAL A 74 3.80 -9.07 -3.03
CA VAL A 74 3.26 -7.76 -3.44
C VAL A 74 2.28 -7.22 -2.40
N GLY A 75 1.53 -8.13 -1.77
CA GLY A 75 0.51 -7.78 -0.78
C GLY A 75 -0.87 -7.55 -1.38
N VAL A 76 -1.85 -7.33 -0.50
CA VAL A 76 -3.24 -7.16 -0.91
C VAL A 76 -3.60 -5.71 -1.20
N ASP A 77 -2.99 -4.71 -0.54
CA ASP A 77 -3.17 -3.32 -0.93
C ASP A 77 -2.12 -2.92 -1.98
N ILE A 78 -2.34 -3.40 -3.21
CA ILE A 78 -1.41 -3.23 -4.33
C ILE A 78 -1.20 -1.73 -4.58
N GLY A 79 0.05 -1.28 -4.61
CA GLY A 79 0.38 0.13 -4.82
C GLY A 79 0.02 1.04 -3.64
N CYS A 80 -0.25 0.48 -2.45
CA CYS A 80 -0.25 1.26 -1.22
C CYS A 80 1.10 1.98 -1.07
N GLY A 81 1.05 3.28 -0.82
CA GLY A 81 2.25 4.09 -0.84
C GLY A 81 2.01 5.52 -0.38
N MET A 82 3.12 6.24 -0.34
CA MET A 82 3.20 7.60 0.19
C MET A 82 3.46 8.60 -0.91
N CYS A 83 2.80 9.75 -0.84
CA CYS A 83 3.13 10.94 -1.61
C CYS A 83 3.20 12.13 -0.66
N ALA A 84 4.17 13.02 -0.85
CA ALA A 84 4.29 14.26 -0.09
C ALA A 84 4.37 15.45 -1.05
N VAL A 85 3.56 16.48 -0.79
CA VAL A 85 3.53 17.71 -1.58
C VAL A 85 3.92 18.88 -0.69
N ARG A 86 5.02 19.55 -1.05
CA ARG A 86 5.43 20.80 -0.41
C ARG A 86 4.53 21.93 -0.87
N THR A 87 4.07 22.75 0.06
CA THR A 87 3.31 23.96 -0.26
C THR A 87 4.24 25.18 -0.37
N SER A 88 3.68 26.33 -0.69
CA SER A 88 4.39 27.63 -0.58
C SER A 88 4.29 28.25 0.82
N LEU A 89 3.70 27.55 1.79
CA LEU A 89 3.43 28.05 3.13
C LEU A 89 4.52 27.61 4.12
N ASN A 90 4.73 28.43 5.14
CA ASN A 90 5.55 28.14 6.30
C ASN A 90 4.67 27.93 7.54
N ALA A 91 5.27 27.42 8.62
CA ALA A 91 4.60 27.23 9.90
C ALA A 91 3.90 28.51 10.40
N SER A 92 4.48 29.69 10.16
CA SER A 92 3.90 30.99 10.55
C SER A 92 2.64 31.37 9.75
N ASP A 93 2.41 30.75 8.59
CA ASP A 93 1.22 30.99 7.77
C ASP A 93 0.03 30.13 8.22
N LEU A 94 0.28 29.12 9.08
CA LEU A 94 -0.76 28.26 9.62
C LEU A 94 -1.52 28.97 10.74
N PRO A 95 -2.85 28.78 10.82
CA PRO A 95 -3.61 29.27 11.95
C PRO A 95 -3.24 28.50 13.22
N GLU A 96 -3.44 29.11 14.38
CA GLU A 96 -3.24 28.44 15.68
C GLU A 96 -4.09 27.17 15.83
N ASN A 97 -5.24 27.13 15.15
CA ASN A 97 -6.15 25.99 15.16
C ASN A 97 -6.38 25.45 13.73
N LEU A 98 -5.95 24.21 13.49
CA LEU A 98 -6.07 23.52 12.21
C LEU A 98 -7.44 22.88 11.96
N ARG A 99 -8.43 23.05 12.85
CA ARG A 99 -9.77 22.46 12.71
C ARG A 99 -10.40 22.75 11.34
N ALA A 100 -10.35 23.99 10.88
CA ALA A 100 -10.93 24.36 9.59
C ALA A 100 -10.22 23.67 8.42
N VAL A 101 -8.89 23.50 8.50
CA VAL A 101 -8.08 22.78 7.51
C VAL A 101 -8.46 21.31 7.49
N ARG A 102 -8.49 20.66 8.66
CA ARG A 102 -8.94 19.26 8.80
C ARG A 102 -10.33 19.06 8.20
N GLU A 103 -11.31 19.88 8.60
CA GLU A 103 -12.68 19.77 8.10
C GLU A 103 -12.77 19.99 6.58
N ALA A 104 -11.92 20.85 6.00
CA ALA A 104 -11.85 21.04 4.56
C ALA A 104 -11.31 19.80 3.82
N ILE A 105 -10.27 19.16 4.37
CA ILE A 105 -9.73 17.90 3.83
C ILE A 105 -10.79 16.80 3.88
N GLU A 106 -11.46 16.64 5.03
CA GLU A 106 -12.48 15.63 5.25
C GLU A 106 -13.68 15.77 4.31
N ARG A 107 -14.06 17.02 3.96
CA ARG A 107 -15.08 17.29 2.94
C ARG A 107 -14.60 17.02 1.52
N ALA A 108 -13.32 17.27 1.23
CA ALA A 108 -12.76 17.13 -0.11
C ALA A 108 -12.38 15.68 -0.45
N VAL A 109 -12.09 14.84 0.55
CA VAL A 109 -11.64 13.46 0.37
C VAL A 109 -12.48 12.53 1.25
N PRO A 110 -13.39 11.73 0.66
CA PRO A 110 -14.11 10.70 1.39
C PRO A 110 -13.13 9.73 2.06
N HIS A 111 -13.43 9.35 3.29
CA HIS A 111 -12.53 8.56 4.12
C HIS A 111 -13.30 7.75 5.14
N GLY A 112 -12.64 6.75 5.71
CA GLY A 112 -13.27 5.81 6.62
C GLY A 112 -14.20 4.85 5.91
N ARG A 113 -15.08 4.23 6.69
CA ARG A 113 -16.14 3.34 6.22
C ARG A 113 -17.33 3.45 7.16
N THR A 114 -18.48 3.75 6.62
CA THR A 114 -19.76 3.79 7.35
C THR A 114 -20.73 2.79 6.74
N GLU A 115 -21.83 2.49 7.44
CA GLU A 115 -22.89 1.59 6.93
C GLU A 115 -22.36 0.26 6.38
N HIS A 116 -21.27 -0.26 6.96
CA HIS A 116 -20.55 -1.46 6.50
C HIS A 116 -20.14 -1.45 5.01
N GLY A 117 -19.96 -0.27 4.39
CA GLY A 117 -19.66 -0.14 2.96
C GLY A 117 -20.90 -0.31 2.06
N GLY A 118 -22.10 -0.17 2.63
CA GLY A 118 -23.36 -0.18 1.89
C GLY A 118 -23.64 1.12 1.13
N SER A 119 -24.88 1.29 0.65
CA SER A 119 -25.28 2.45 -0.16
C SER A 119 -25.11 3.81 0.53
N GLY A 120 -25.12 3.84 1.86
CA GLY A 120 -24.89 5.04 2.69
C GLY A 120 -23.44 5.23 3.16
N ASP A 121 -22.47 4.53 2.57
CA ASP A 121 -21.06 4.67 2.96
C ASP A 121 -20.49 6.05 2.59
N ARG A 122 -20.24 6.87 3.60
CA ARG A 122 -19.61 8.19 3.46
C ARG A 122 -18.11 8.12 3.12
N GLY A 123 -17.50 6.92 3.21
CA GLY A 123 -16.13 6.65 2.76
C GLY A 123 -16.00 6.47 1.24
N ALA A 124 -17.12 6.55 0.51
CA ALA A 124 -17.20 6.47 -0.94
C ALA A 124 -17.85 7.74 -1.52
N TRP A 125 -17.62 7.99 -2.80
CA TRP A 125 -18.40 8.97 -3.56
C TRP A 125 -19.82 8.45 -3.77
N HIS A 126 -20.82 9.20 -3.32
CA HIS A 126 -22.21 9.00 -3.72
C HIS A 126 -22.45 9.59 -5.11
N ASP A 127 -22.01 10.83 -5.31
CA ASP A 127 -21.96 11.51 -6.59
C ASP A 127 -20.51 11.66 -7.03
N LEU A 128 -20.15 11.04 -8.15
CA LEU A 128 -18.78 11.07 -8.66
C LEU A 128 -18.40 12.47 -9.16
N PRO A 129 -17.33 13.09 -8.61
CA PRO A 129 -16.84 14.35 -9.14
C PRO A 129 -16.40 14.19 -10.61
N PRO A 130 -16.56 15.23 -11.46
CA PRO A 130 -16.14 15.17 -12.86
C PRO A 130 -14.69 14.74 -13.05
N ARG A 131 -13.79 15.17 -12.15
CA ARG A 131 -12.37 14.76 -12.16
C ARG A 131 -12.23 13.24 -12.02
N VAL A 132 -12.95 12.61 -11.10
CA VAL A 132 -12.88 11.16 -10.85
C VAL A 132 -13.42 10.40 -12.05
N THR A 133 -14.58 10.82 -12.56
CA THR A 133 -15.20 10.24 -13.76
C THR A 133 -14.28 10.34 -14.99
N ASN A 134 -13.63 11.48 -15.20
CA ASN A 134 -12.73 11.67 -16.32
C ASN A 134 -11.47 10.82 -16.19
N LEU A 135 -10.82 10.80 -15.01
CA LEU A 135 -9.65 9.97 -14.77
C LEU A 135 -9.94 8.49 -15.01
N TRP A 136 -11.09 7.99 -14.54
CA TRP A 136 -11.52 6.62 -14.79
C TRP A 136 -11.63 6.33 -16.29
N LYS A 137 -12.42 7.15 -17.01
CA LYS A 137 -12.67 6.96 -18.44
C LYS A 137 -11.41 7.06 -19.29
N GLN A 138 -10.50 7.97 -18.94
CA GLN A 138 -9.33 8.29 -19.76
C GLN A 138 -8.14 7.37 -19.50
N HIS A 139 -8.06 6.75 -18.33
CA HIS A 139 -6.83 6.07 -17.91
C HIS A 139 -7.01 4.69 -17.29
N LEU A 140 -8.20 4.31 -16.81
CA LEU A 140 -8.36 3.10 -16.00
C LEU A 140 -9.41 2.13 -16.53
N ALA A 141 -10.44 2.62 -17.22
CA ALA A 141 -11.57 1.82 -17.64
C ALA A 141 -11.17 0.68 -18.59
N GLU A 142 -10.38 0.97 -19.62
CA GLU A 142 -9.97 -0.01 -20.64
C GLU A 142 -9.17 -1.18 -20.03
N ASP A 143 -8.15 -0.89 -19.22
CA ASP A 143 -7.34 -1.91 -18.56
C ASP A 143 -8.15 -2.71 -17.54
N TYR A 144 -9.04 -2.05 -16.79
CA TYR A 144 -9.90 -2.74 -15.83
C TYR A 144 -10.88 -3.69 -16.54
N GLU A 145 -11.50 -3.26 -17.64
CA GLU A 145 -12.38 -4.09 -18.46
C GLU A 145 -11.63 -5.28 -19.07
N ALA A 146 -10.41 -5.07 -19.57
CA ALA A 146 -9.57 -6.14 -20.09
C ALA A 146 -9.22 -7.19 -19.01
N ILE A 147 -8.91 -6.75 -17.80
CA ILE A 147 -8.67 -7.65 -16.65
C ILE A 147 -9.95 -8.39 -16.27
N GLY A 148 -11.09 -7.70 -16.22
CA GLY A 148 -12.41 -8.28 -15.93
C GLY A 148 -12.82 -9.34 -16.95
N ALA A 149 -12.59 -9.08 -18.24
CA ALA A 149 -12.85 -10.04 -19.31
C ALA A 149 -11.98 -11.31 -19.16
N LYS A 150 -10.71 -11.16 -18.78
CA LYS A 150 -9.80 -12.29 -18.55
C LYS A 150 -10.11 -13.06 -17.27
N TYR A 151 -10.53 -12.35 -16.22
CA TYR A 151 -10.82 -12.93 -14.91
C TYR A 151 -12.19 -12.44 -14.39
N PRO A 152 -13.31 -13.01 -14.86
CA PRO A 152 -14.65 -12.49 -14.54
C PRO A 152 -14.98 -12.40 -13.03
N LYS A 153 -14.35 -13.25 -12.21
CA LYS A 153 -14.51 -13.20 -10.73
C LYS A 153 -13.96 -11.92 -10.10
N LEU A 154 -13.07 -11.21 -10.80
CA LEU A 154 -12.49 -9.94 -10.36
C LEU A 154 -13.37 -8.74 -10.67
N ASP A 155 -14.38 -8.88 -11.52
CA ASP A 155 -15.32 -7.79 -11.75
C ASP A 155 -16.52 -7.91 -10.79
N ARG A 156 -16.63 -6.95 -9.88
CA ARG A 156 -17.77 -6.82 -8.96
C ARG A 156 -18.54 -5.52 -9.18
N GLY A 157 -18.32 -4.84 -10.30
CA GLY A 157 -18.91 -3.54 -10.57
C GLY A 157 -18.30 -2.42 -9.72
N ASN A 158 -19.16 -1.54 -9.19
CA ASN A 158 -18.89 -0.19 -8.68
C ASN A 158 -17.63 -0.06 -7.79
N SER A 159 -16.47 0.09 -8.42
CA SER A 159 -15.17 0.34 -7.80
C SER A 159 -14.71 1.79 -7.98
N VAL A 160 -15.29 2.49 -8.96
CA VAL A 160 -14.98 3.88 -9.28
C VAL A 160 -15.42 4.85 -8.17
N ASN A 161 -16.43 4.50 -7.38
CA ASN A 161 -16.85 5.28 -6.21
C ASN A 161 -15.79 5.38 -5.10
N HIS A 162 -14.78 4.50 -5.10
CA HIS A 162 -13.63 4.59 -4.21
C HIS A 162 -12.39 5.19 -4.88
N LEU A 163 -12.46 5.58 -6.16
CA LEU A 163 -11.36 6.26 -6.82
C LEU A 163 -11.20 7.68 -6.24
N GLY A 164 -10.01 7.97 -5.72
CA GLY A 164 -9.73 9.25 -5.07
C GLY A 164 -10.32 9.39 -3.66
N THR A 165 -10.62 8.28 -2.98
CA THR A 165 -10.97 8.27 -1.55
C THR A 165 -9.80 7.74 -0.73
N LEU A 166 -9.74 8.11 0.55
CA LEU A 166 -8.61 7.79 1.43
C LEU A 166 -8.61 6.31 1.85
N GLY A 167 -9.78 5.84 2.30
CA GLY A 167 -9.94 4.53 2.89
C GLY A 167 -9.87 4.46 4.41
N THR A 168 -9.47 3.28 4.90
CA THR A 168 -9.43 2.87 6.30
C THR A 168 -8.06 2.28 6.63
N GLY A 169 -7.82 1.90 7.88
CA GLY A 169 -6.57 1.27 8.30
C GLY A 169 -5.50 2.32 8.58
N ASN A 170 -4.30 2.12 8.04
CA ASN A 170 -3.16 3.03 8.20
C ASN A 170 -3.13 4.17 7.15
N HIS A 171 -4.20 4.36 6.37
CA HIS A 171 -4.29 5.43 5.37
C HIS A 171 -4.63 6.77 6.01
N PHE A 172 -3.92 7.83 5.63
CA PHE A 172 -4.06 9.15 6.23
C PHE A 172 -3.72 10.28 5.26
N ILE A 173 -4.21 11.47 5.57
CA ILE A 173 -3.67 12.74 5.08
C ILE A 173 -3.16 13.50 6.29
N GLU A 174 -1.89 13.87 6.28
CA GLU A 174 -1.23 14.57 7.39
C GLU A 174 -0.68 15.92 6.91
N VAL A 175 -0.82 16.93 7.76
CA VAL A 175 -0.13 18.22 7.59
C VAL A 175 1.13 18.18 8.42
N CYS A 176 2.29 18.22 7.77
CA CYS A 176 3.60 18.10 8.42
C CYS A 176 4.40 19.39 8.25
N LEU A 177 5.34 19.62 9.15
CA LEU A 177 6.40 20.62 9.00
C LEU A 177 7.72 19.90 8.77
N ASP A 178 8.54 20.38 7.84
CA ASP A 178 9.93 19.95 7.74
C ASP A 178 10.85 20.71 8.70
N GLU A 179 12.14 20.36 8.72
CA GLU A 179 13.14 20.99 9.59
C GLU A 179 13.36 22.48 9.31
N ALA A 180 12.94 22.98 8.14
CA ALA A 180 12.98 24.38 7.76
C ALA A 180 11.64 25.10 8.03
N GLY A 181 10.67 24.42 8.62
CA GLY A 181 9.34 24.95 8.90
C GLY A 181 8.44 25.09 7.67
N GLN A 182 8.77 24.46 6.52
CA GLN A 182 7.87 24.42 5.36
C GLN A 182 6.69 23.49 5.64
N VAL A 183 5.51 23.86 5.14
CA VAL A 183 4.30 23.05 5.27
C VAL A 183 4.19 22.04 4.13
N TRP A 184 3.96 20.78 4.50
CA TRP A 184 3.75 19.66 3.59
C TRP A 184 2.39 18.99 3.83
N PHE A 185 1.81 18.45 2.75
CA PHE A 185 0.74 17.47 2.85
C PHE A 185 1.29 16.09 2.49
N MET A 186 1.21 15.16 3.44
CA MET A 186 1.58 13.77 3.25
C MET A 186 0.33 12.91 3.09
N LEU A 187 0.25 12.15 2.02
CA LEU A 187 -0.84 11.24 1.69
C LEU A 187 -0.33 9.80 1.77
N HIS A 188 -0.97 8.99 2.59
CA HIS A 188 -0.86 7.54 2.59
C HIS A 188 -2.16 6.92 2.09
N SER A 189 -2.13 6.24 0.95
CA SER A 189 -3.27 5.47 0.47
C SER A 189 -2.84 4.39 -0.52
N GLY A 190 -3.80 3.65 -1.06
CA GLY A 190 -3.56 2.55 -1.97
C GLY A 190 -4.70 2.30 -2.94
N SER A 191 -4.77 1.08 -3.44
CA SER A 191 -5.69 0.66 -4.51
C SER A 191 -7.13 0.39 -4.06
N ARG A 192 -7.41 0.61 -2.77
CA ARG A 192 -8.73 0.38 -2.15
C ARG A 192 -9.16 -1.09 -2.33
N GLY A 193 -10.47 -1.33 -2.40
CA GLY A 193 -11.01 -2.69 -2.52
C GLY A 193 -10.63 -3.41 -3.82
N VAL A 194 -10.19 -2.69 -4.86
CA VAL A 194 -9.78 -3.31 -6.13
C VAL A 194 -8.51 -4.12 -5.94
N GLY A 195 -7.45 -3.52 -5.38
CA GLY A 195 -6.21 -4.27 -5.17
C GLY A 195 -6.39 -5.37 -4.14
N ASN A 196 -7.14 -5.17 -3.05
CA ASN A 196 -7.37 -6.23 -2.07
C ASN A 196 -8.01 -7.46 -2.73
N ARG A 197 -9.03 -7.24 -3.56
CA ARG A 197 -9.68 -8.31 -4.34
C ARG A 197 -8.72 -9.00 -5.31
N PHE A 198 -7.90 -8.23 -6.02
CA PHE A 198 -6.96 -8.77 -7.01
C PHE A 198 -5.86 -9.57 -6.30
N GLY A 199 -5.28 -9.01 -5.24
CA GLY A 199 -4.28 -9.65 -4.39
C GLY A 199 -4.79 -10.97 -3.82
N GLU A 200 -5.96 -10.98 -3.15
CA GLU A 200 -6.55 -12.19 -2.59
C GLU A 200 -6.80 -13.28 -3.65
N PHE A 201 -7.28 -12.88 -4.83
CA PHE A 201 -7.54 -13.80 -5.94
C PHE A 201 -6.26 -14.45 -6.46
N PHE A 202 -5.22 -13.68 -6.76
CA PHE A 202 -3.97 -14.22 -7.30
C PHE A 202 -3.13 -14.92 -6.23
N ILE A 203 -3.20 -14.51 -4.95
CA ILE A 203 -2.64 -15.27 -3.83
C ILE A 203 -3.30 -16.65 -3.76
N SER A 204 -4.63 -16.72 -3.87
CA SER A 204 -5.35 -17.99 -3.82
C SER A 204 -5.07 -18.88 -5.03
N MET A 205 -4.89 -18.28 -6.21
CA MET A 205 -4.56 -19.00 -7.44
C MET A 205 -3.14 -19.58 -7.43
N ALA A 206 -2.20 -18.94 -6.73
CA ALA A 206 -0.81 -19.36 -6.65
C ALA A 206 -0.53 -20.41 -5.56
N ARG A 207 -1.56 -20.88 -4.84
CA ARG A 207 -1.44 -21.93 -3.82
C ARG A 207 -1.23 -23.32 -4.41
#